data_AF-A0AAD6YUZ6-F1
#
_entry.id   AF-A0AAD6YUZ6-F1
#
_cell.length_a   1.000
_cell.length_b   1.000
_cell.length_c   1.000
_cell.angle_alpha   90.00
_cell.angle_beta   90.00
_cell.angle_gamma   90.00
#
_symmetry.space_group_name_H-M   'P 1'
#
loop_
_entity.id
_entity.type
_entity.pdbx_description
1 polymer ?
#
loop_
_entity_poly.entity_id
_entity_poly.type
_entity_poly.pdbx_seq_one_letter_code
_entity_poly.pdbx_strand_id
1 'polypeptide(L)'
;MASQEILRSAVPSYPGPLPKSRANHLYGDYFNNCNISYGLQFHAACAKHVEEMFHASRILILASATLARSTSALSDLQASLGTKVAGVKLGLRAHTYFSDTLAIAEECRVLGVDLIVTLGGGSLTDAAKMISLVLANDIHNADELLGSLLPIIRVGY
;
A
#
# COMPACT_ATOMS: atom_id res chain seq x y z
N MET A 1 -3.92 18.11 -26.58
CA MET A 1 -2.56 17.62 -26.24
C MET A 1 -2.75 16.47 -25.27
N ALA A 2 -2.18 15.30 -25.51
CA ALA A 2 -2.25 14.20 -24.55
C ALA A 2 -1.53 14.63 -23.26
N SER A 3 -2.21 14.53 -22.13
CA SER A 3 -1.62 14.81 -20.81
C SER A 3 -0.46 13.86 -20.59
N GLN A 4 0.77 14.37 -20.45
CA GLN A 4 1.93 13.55 -20.13
C GLN A 4 2.01 13.32 -18.62
N GLU A 5 2.30 12.08 -18.24
CA GLU A 5 2.63 11.73 -16.86
C GLU A 5 4.04 12.22 -16.50
N ILE A 6 4.19 12.68 -15.27
CA ILE A 6 5.50 12.87 -14.64
C ILE A 6 5.63 11.84 -13.51
N LEU A 7 6.57 10.92 -13.68
CA LEU A 7 6.94 9.90 -12.70
C LEU A 7 8.34 10.20 -12.16
N ARG A 8 8.50 10.25 -10.84
CA ARG A 8 9.81 10.45 -10.19
C ARG A 8 9.91 9.70 -8.87
N SER A 9 11.13 9.44 -8.43
CA SER A 9 11.39 8.97 -7.07
C SER A 9 10.89 9.97 -6.02
N ALA A 10 10.29 9.45 -4.94
CA ALA A 10 9.77 10.25 -3.83
C ALA A 10 10.91 10.86 -3.01
N VAL A 11 11.94 10.06 -2.71
CA VAL A 11 13.17 10.56 -2.08
C VAL A 11 14.19 10.89 -3.17
N PRO A 12 14.76 12.09 -3.21
CA PRO A 12 15.84 12.40 -4.14
C PRO A 12 17.06 11.52 -3.87
N SER A 13 17.80 11.13 -4.91
CA SER A 13 19.12 10.52 -4.74
C SER A 13 20.00 11.47 -3.91
N TYR A 14 20.43 11.03 -2.73
CA TYR A 14 21.26 11.86 -1.86
C TYR A 14 22.74 11.68 -2.25
N PRO A 15 23.44 12.74 -2.73
CA PRO A 15 24.80 12.62 -3.23
C PRO A 15 25.88 12.59 -2.12
N GLY A 16 25.49 12.66 -0.84
CA GLY A 16 26.40 12.70 0.30
C GLY A 16 26.40 11.41 1.13
N PRO A 17 27.29 11.29 2.13
CA PRO A 17 27.25 10.19 3.07
C PRO A 17 25.90 10.16 3.80
N LEU A 18 25.32 8.97 3.94
CA LEU A 18 24.05 8.78 4.63
C LEU A 18 24.11 9.43 6.04
N PRO A 19 23.09 10.23 6.44
CA PRO A 19 22.95 10.70 7.81
C PRO A 19 23.14 9.56 8.80
N LYS A 20 23.84 9.80 9.91
CA LYS A 20 24.02 8.75 10.92
C LYS A 20 22.68 8.43 11.58
N SER A 21 22.05 7.33 11.19
CA SER A 21 20.84 6.79 11.81
C SER A 21 21.10 5.33 12.21
N ARG A 22 20.44 4.84 13.26
CA ARG A 22 20.49 3.42 13.65
C ARG A 22 20.03 2.49 12.51
N ALA A 23 19.10 2.95 11.66
CA ALA A 23 18.59 2.19 10.53
C ALA A 23 19.62 2.06 9.39
N ASN A 24 20.42 3.11 9.15
CA ASN A 24 21.39 3.14 8.06
C ASN A 24 22.53 2.14 8.29
N HIS A 25 22.83 1.80 9.55
CA HIS A 25 23.86 0.83 9.91
C HIS A 25 23.43 -0.64 9.72
N LEU A 26 22.12 -0.89 9.59
CA LEU A 26 21.56 -2.23 9.39
C LEU A 26 21.25 -2.54 7.91
N TYR A 27 20.95 -1.51 7.11
CA TYR A 27 20.40 -1.68 5.78
C TYR A 27 21.23 -1.07 4.64
N GLY A 28 22.33 -0.36 4.93
CA GLY A 28 23.33 0.08 3.94
C GLY A 28 22.90 1.21 3.01
N ASP A 29 21.61 1.32 2.67
CA ASP A 29 21.02 2.30 1.76
C ASP A 29 19.68 2.83 2.29
N TYR A 30 19.26 4.01 1.82
CA TYR A 30 17.85 4.40 1.91
C TYR A 30 17.04 3.47 1.00
N PHE A 31 16.19 2.61 1.58
CA PHE A 31 15.16 1.91 0.81
C PHE A 31 14.21 2.94 0.21
N ASN A 32 14.42 3.24 -1.07
CA ASN A 32 13.69 4.26 -1.78
C ASN A 32 12.98 3.64 -2.99
N ASN A 33 11.97 2.83 -2.67
CA ASN A 33 11.14 2.17 -3.66
C ASN A 33 9.82 2.95 -3.88
N CYS A 34 9.73 4.16 -3.33
CA CYS A 34 8.54 4.98 -3.41
C CYS A 34 8.66 5.94 -4.59
N ASN A 35 7.70 5.87 -5.51
CA ASN A 35 7.59 6.79 -6.63
C ASN A 35 6.38 7.69 -6.47
N ILE A 36 6.50 8.91 -6.99
CA ILE A 36 5.42 9.90 -7.10
C ILE A 36 5.10 10.05 -8.59
N SER A 37 3.83 9.85 -8.93
CA SER A 37 3.28 10.13 -10.26
C SER A 37 2.20 11.22 -10.18
N TYR A 38 2.18 12.11 -11.17
CA TYR A 38 1.15 13.13 -11.38
C TYR A 38 1.03 13.51 -12.86
N GLY A 39 -0.07 14.17 -13.24
CA GLY A 39 -0.37 14.60 -14.61
C GLY A 39 -1.38 13.72 -15.36
N LEU A 40 -1.60 12.49 -14.88
CA LEU A 40 -2.68 11.60 -15.33
C LEU A 40 -3.80 11.52 -14.28
N GLN A 41 -4.99 11.11 -14.74
CA GLN A 41 -6.05 10.68 -13.84
C GLN A 41 -5.59 9.45 -13.05
N PHE A 42 -5.95 9.39 -11.76
CA PHE A 42 -5.44 8.34 -10.86
C PHE A 42 -5.65 6.93 -11.39
N HIS A 43 -6.85 6.61 -11.91
CA HIS A 43 -7.17 5.29 -12.43
C HIS A 43 -6.30 4.91 -13.63
N ALA A 44 -5.98 5.87 -14.52
CA ALA A 44 -5.12 5.66 -15.68
C ALA A 44 -3.66 5.47 -15.26
N ALA A 45 -3.14 6.31 -14.36
CA ALA A 45 -1.79 6.17 -13.79
C ALA A 45 -1.63 4.84 -13.05
N CYS A 46 -2.64 4.45 -12.26
CA CYS A 46 -2.63 3.20 -11.52
C CYS A 46 -2.58 2.00 -12.46
N ALA A 47 -3.47 1.93 -13.47
CA ALA A 47 -3.47 0.85 -14.46
C ALA A 47 -2.13 0.75 -15.21
N LYS A 48 -1.56 1.90 -15.60
CA LYS A 48 -0.23 1.96 -16.22
C LYS A 48 0.85 1.35 -15.32
N HIS A 49 0.96 1.77 -14.05
CA HIS A 49 2.00 1.25 -13.15
C HIS A 49 1.78 -0.20 -12.73
N VAL A 50 0.52 -0.63 -12.60
CA VAL A 50 0.17 -2.03 -12.38
C VAL A 50 0.80 -2.91 -13.47
N GLU A 51 0.71 -2.47 -14.72
CA GLU A 51 1.21 -3.24 -15.86
C GLU A 51 2.71 -3.07 -16.08
N GLU A 52 3.22 -1.84 -16.06
CA GLU A 52 4.59 -1.52 -16.48
C GLU A 52 5.63 -1.61 -15.36
N MET A 53 5.23 -1.43 -14.09
CA MET A 53 6.17 -1.35 -12.96
C MET A 53 6.04 -2.53 -12.00
N PHE A 54 4.81 -2.89 -11.62
CA PHE A 54 4.58 -3.95 -10.64
C PHE A 54 4.31 -5.31 -11.30
N HIS A 55 3.91 -5.32 -12.58
CA HIS A 55 3.50 -6.52 -13.30
C HIS A 55 2.45 -7.35 -12.53
N ALA A 56 1.56 -6.65 -11.82
CA ALA A 56 0.60 -7.25 -10.90
C ALA A 56 -0.61 -7.82 -11.65
N SER A 57 -1.18 -8.90 -11.10
CA SER A 57 -2.28 -9.65 -11.71
C SER A 57 -3.47 -9.85 -10.78
N ARG A 58 -3.30 -9.68 -9.45
CA ARG A 58 -4.33 -9.93 -8.43
C ARG A 58 -4.35 -8.79 -7.42
N ILE A 59 -5.20 -7.81 -7.70
CA ILE A 59 -5.21 -6.53 -6.99
C ILE A 59 -6.33 -6.50 -5.97
N LEU A 60 -5.99 -6.15 -4.72
CA LEU A 60 -6.96 -5.73 -3.72
C LEU A 60 -7.07 -4.21 -3.70
N ILE A 61 -8.29 -3.68 -3.87
CA ILE A 61 -8.56 -2.25 -3.72
C ILE A 61 -9.08 -1.96 -2.31
N LEU A 62 -8.40 -1.10 -1.56
CA LEU A 62 -8.89 -0.53 -0.30
C LEU A 62 -9.40 0.89 -0.58
N ALA A 63 -10.71 1.10 -0.59
CA ALA A 63 -11.31 2.37 -0.98
C ALA A 63 -12.06 3.06 0.16
N SER A 64 -12.01 4.39 0.18
CA SER A 64 -12.77 5.22 1.12
C SER A 64 -14.26 5.07 0.83
N ALA A 65 -15.04 4.72 1.84
CA ALA A 65 -16.48 4.54 1.70
C ALA A 65 -17.18 5.85 1.25
N THR A 66 -16.70 7.00 1.71
CA THR A 66 -17.23 8.30 1.27
C THR A 66 -16.91 8.54 -0.19
N LEU A 67 -15.64 8.38 -0.59
CA LEU A 67 -15.20 8.63 -1.96
C LEU A 67 -15.89 7.69 -2.97
N ALA A 68 -16.05 6.43 -2.61
CA ALA A 68 -16.76 5.43 -3.41
C ALA A 68 -18.26 5.74 -3.59
N ARG A 69 -18.91 6.38 -2.61
CA ARG A 69 -20.32 6.77 -2.72
C ARG A 69 -20.52 8.10 -3.41
N SER A 70 -19.59 9.03 -3.26
CA SER A 70 -19.76 10.41 -3.70
C SER A 70 -19.17 10.69 -5.09
N THR A 71 -18.44 9.74 -5.69
CA THR A 71 -17.74 9.93 -6.97
C THR A 71 -17.69 8.65 -7.79
N SER A 72 -17.29 8.75 -9.06
CA SER A 72 -16.98 7.61 -9.93
C SER A 72 -15.59 7.02 -9.71
N ALA A 73 -14.78 7.56 -8.79
CA ALA A 73 -13.35 7.22 -8.69
C ALA A 73 -13.10 5.72 -8.50
N LEU A 74 -13.94 5.02 -7.74
CA LEU A 74 -13.82 3.58 -7.55
C LEU A 74 -14.23 2.80 -8.80
N SER A 75 -15.36 3.15 -9.43
CA SER A 75 -15.80 2.48 -10.66
C SER A 75 -14.81 2.69 -11.80
N ASP A 76 -14.23 3.88 -11.93
CA ASP A 76 -13.24 4.22 -12.95
C ASP A 76 -11.94 3.43 -12.74
N LEU A 77 -11.53 3.27 -11.47
CA LEU A 77 -10.40 2.43 -11.09
C LEU A 77 -10.66 0.94 -11.40
N GLN A 78 -11.82 0.40 -11.01
CA GLN A 78 -12.18 -0.98 -11.32
C GLN A 78 -12.23 -1.24 -12.82
N ALA A 79 -12.81 -0.31 -13.59
CA ALA A 79 -12.86 -0.41 -15.05
C ALA A 79 -11.46 -0.39 -15.67
N SER A 80 -10.56 0.46 -15.16
CA SER A 80 -9.18 0.57 -15.68
C SER A 80 -8.32 -0.65 -15.35
N LEU A 81 -8.54 -1.29 -14.20
CA LEU A 81 -7.82 -2.49 -13.77
C LEU A 81 -8.43 -3.79 -14.32
N GLY A 82 -9.71 -3.75 -14.69
CA GLY A 82 -10.42 -4.85 -15.34
C GLY A 82 -10.39 -6.14 -14.52
N THR A 83 -10.04 -7.25 -15.17
CA THR A 83 -10.06 -8.60 -14.57
C THR A 83 -8.97 -8.82 -13.51
N LYS A 84 -8.03 -7.89 -13.34
CA LYS A 84 -6.98 -7.98 -12.31
C LYS A 84 -7.51 -7.66 -10.91
N VAL A 85 -8.70 -7.06 -10.78
CA VAL A 85 -9.31 -6.77 -9.47
C VAL A 85 -9.75 -8.07 -8.81
N ALA A 86 -8.97 -8.54 -7.84
CA ALA A 86 -9.25 -9.75 -7.08
C ALA A 86 -10.27 -9.49 -5.95
N GLY A 87 -10.29 -8.27 -5.40
CA GLY A 87 -11.23 -7.89 -4.35
C GLY A 87 -11.30 -6.38 -4.12
N VAL A 88 -12.36 -5.94 -3.44
CA VAL A 88 -12.56 -4.54 -3.04
C VAL A 88 -13.03 -4.49 -1.59
N LYS A 89 -12.38 -3.66 -0.78
CA LYS A 89 -12.81 -3.32 0.58
C LYS A 89 -13.20 -1.86 0.67
N LEU A 90 -14.43 -1.64 1.13
CA LEU A 90 -15.03 -0.33 1.28
C LEU A 90 -15.01 0.13 2.74
N GLY A 91 -14.23 1.16 2.99
CA GLY A 91 -14.03 1.69 4.33
C GLY A 91 -13.18 0.76 5.20
N LEU A 92 -12.36 1.38 6.03
CA LEU A 92 -11.73 0.72 7.17
C LEU A 92 -12.12 1.54 8.39
N ARG A 93 -12.40 0.88 9.51
CA ARG A 93 -12.73 1.57 10.75
C ARG A 93 -11.54 2.43 11.15
N ALA A 94 -11.81 3.66 11.61
CA ALA A 94 -10.78 4.51 12.18
C ALA A 94 -10.15 3.77 13.38
N HIS A 95 -8.81 3.81 13.47
CA HIS A 95 -8.01 2.99 14.39
C HIS A 95 -8.11 1.49 14.07
N THR A 96 -7.48 1.10 12.96
CA THR A 96 -7.39 -0.27 12.43
C THR A 96 -7.21 -1.29 13.55
N TYR A 97 -8.30 -1.95 13.92
CA TYR A 97 -8.25 -3.06 14.85
C TYR A 97 -7.40 -4.15 14.18
N PHE A 98 -6.46 -4.74 14.92
CA PHE A 98 -5.64 -5.84 14.40
C PHE A 98 -6.49 -6.97 13.82
N SER A 99 -7.71 -7.17 14.33
CA SER A 99 -8.69 -8.11 13.76
C SER A 99 -9.04 -7.80 12.30
N ASP A 100 -9.25 -6.54 11.94
CA ASP A 100 -9.62 -6.15 10.57
C ASP A 100 -8.42 -6.32 9.64
N THR A 101 -7.21 -5.96 10.11
CA THR A 101 -5.95 -6.21 9.38
C THR A 101 -5.74 -7.69 9.11
N LEU A 102 -5.87 -8.54 10.14
CA LEU A 102 -5.67 -9.98 10.04
C LEU A 102 -6.71 -10.63 9.12
N ALA A 103 -7.97 -10.22 9.23
CA ALA A 103 -9.04 -10.72 8.36
C ALA A 103 -8.80 -10.35 6.89
N ILE A 104 -8.39 -9.11 6.61
CA ILE A 104 -8.07 -8.68 5.24
C ILE A 104 -6.80 -9.38 4.72
N ALA A 105 -5.79 -9.56 5.56
CA ALA A 105 -4.59 -10.30 5.19
C ALA A 105 -4.92 -11.75 4.83
N GLU A 106 -5.81 -12.41 5.58
CA GLU A 106 -6.25 -13.76 5.24
C GLU A 106 -7.00 -13.81 3.91
N GLU A 107 -7.86 -12.83 3.65
CA GLU A 107 -8.52 -12.71 2.36
C GLU A 107 -7.53 -12.46 1.22
N CYS A 108 -6.49 -11.65 1.43
CA CYS A 108 -5.40 -11.49 0.47
C CYS A 108 -4.74 -12.84 0.13
N ARG A 109 -4.49 -13.70 1.12
CA ARG A 109 -3.92 -15.04 0.90
C ARG A 109 -4.86 -15.91 0.06
N VAL A 110 -6.13 -15.99 0.45
CA VAL A 110 -7.16 -16.78 -0.27
C VAL A 110 -7.30 -16.31 -1.72
N LEU A 111 -7.27 -14.99 -1.94
CA LEU A 111 -7.39 -14.38 -3.26
C LEU A 111 -6.06 -14.31 -4.02
N GLY A 112 -4.95 -14.77 -3.45
CA GLY A 112 -3.62 -14.69 -4.07
C GLY A 112 -3.24 -13.27 -4.47
N VAL A 113 -3.57 -12.27 -3.64
CA VAL A 113 -3.32 -10.85 -3.93
C VAL A 113 -1.82 -10.58 -4.00
N ASP A 114 -1.39 -9.94 -5.09
CA ASP A 114 0.00 -9.55 -5.34
C ASP A 114 0.22 -8.03 -5.29
N LEU A 115 -0.85 -7.24 -5.24
CA LEU A 115 -0.78 -5.79 -5.09
C LEU A 115 -1.98 -5.22 -4.31
N ILE A 116 -1.70 -4.33 -3.37
CA ILE A 116 -2.71 -3.55 -2.66
C ILE A 116 -2.72 -2.12 -3.20
N VAL A 117 -3.88 -1.67 -3.68
CA VAL A 117 -4.10 -0.30 -4.13
C VAL A 117 -5.02 0.41 -3.15
N THR A 118 -4.62 1.57 -2.66
CA THR A 118 -5.47 2.42 -1.81
C THR A 118 -6.10 3.54 -2.63
N LEU A 119 -7.40 3.78 -2.42
CA LEU A 119 -8.17 4.88 -3.01
C LEU A 119 -8.80 5.70 -1.88
N GLY A 120 -8.09 6.71 -1.40
CA GLY A 120 -8.55 7.59 -0.33
C GLY A 120 -7.40 8.19 0.49
N GLY A 121 -7.68 8.50 1.76
CA GLY A 121 -6.75 9.20 2.65
C GLY A 121 -5.81 8.31 3.46
N GLY A 122 -5.04 8.94 4.36
CA GLY A 122 -3.95 8.32 5.12
C GLY A 122 -4.33 7.06 5.91
N SER A 123 -5.52 7.01 6.51
CA SER A 123 -5.97 5.84 7.30
C SER A 123 -5.98 4.54 6.49
N LEU A 124 -6.39 4.59 5.21
CA LEU A 124 -6.37 3.41 4.34
C LEU A 124 -4.95 2.99 4.00
N THR A 125 -4.08 3.98 3.73
CA THR A 125 -2.67 3.74 3.44
C THR A 125 -1.93 3.16 4.64
N ASP A 126 -2.23 3.61 5.85
CA ASP A 126 -1.63 3.04 7.06
C ASP A 126 -2.13 1.62 7.34
N ALA A 127 -3.41 1.35 7.11
CA ALA A 127 -3.92 -0.02 7.16
C ALA A 127 -3.27 -0.93 6.10
N ALA A 128 -3.09 -0.44 4.87
CA ALA A 128 -2.41 -1.18 3.81
C ALA A 128 -0.98 -1.57 4.22
N LYS A 129 -0.23 -0.65 4.83
CA LYS A 129 1.11 -0.95 5.37
C LYS A 129 1.07 -2.06 6.42
N MET A 130 0.08 -2.02 7.32
CA MET A 130 -0.09 -3.05 8.34
C MET A 130 -0.45 -4.40 7.73
N ILE A 131 -1.32 -4.43 6.72
CA ILE A 131 -1.66 -5.67 5.98
C ILE A 131 -0.41 -6.21 5.28
N SER A 132 0.36 -5.36 4.60
CA SER A 132 1.62 -5.76 3.95
C SER A 132 2.64 -6.31 4.95
N LEU A 133 2.74 -5.72 6.14
CA LEU A 133 3.59 -6.23 7.22
C LEU A 133 3.16 -7.64 7.65
N VAL A 134 1.85 -7.84 7.89
CA VAL A 134 1.27 -9.13 8.27
C VAL A 134 1.53 -10.19 7.21
N LEU A 135 1.29 -9.87 5.94
CA LEU A 135 1.52 -10.78 4.81
C LEU A 135 3.00 -11.12 4.65
N ALA A 136 3.89 -10.13 4.73
CA ALA A 136 5.33 -10.32 4.52
C ALA A 136 5.99 -11.16 5.64
N ASN A 137 5.42 -11.17 6.84
CA ASN A 137 5.93 -11.93 7.98
C ASN A 137 5.13 -13.21 8.27
N ASP A 138 4.21 -13.58 7.37
CA ASP A 138 3.32 -14.74 7.51
C ASP A 138 2.59 -14.81 8.87
N ILE A 139 2.06 -13.67 9.31
CA ILE A 139 1.38 -13.54 10.62
C ILE A 139 -0.09 -13.93 10.48
N HIS A 140 -0.58 -14.81 11.36
CA HIS A 140 -1.95 -15.34 11.30
C HIS A 140 -2.83 -14.94 12.46
N ASN A 141 -2.27 -14.45 13.57
CA ASN A 141 -3.03 -14.08 14.76
C ASN A 141 -2.47 -12.84 15.47
N ALA A 142 -3.24 -12.35 16.44
CA ALA A 142 -2.91 -11.12 17.16
C ALA A 142 -1.66 -11.26 18.03
N ASP A 143 -1.39 -12.44 18.60
CA ASP A 143 -0.24 -12.67 19.46
C ASP A 143 1.07 -12.61 18.66
N GLU A 144 1.09 -13.21 17.47
CA GLU A 144 2.19 -13.11 16.51
C GLU A 144 2.41 -11.66 16.04
N LEU A 145 1.32 -10.94 15.75
CA LEU A 145 1.40 -9.54 15.37
C LEU A 145 2.02 -8.69 16.49
N LEU A 146 1.52 -8.83 17.71
CA LEU A 146 2.09 -8.16 18.88
C LEU A 146 3.56 -8.53 19.06
N GLY A 147 3.89 -9.82 18.98
CA GLY A 147 5.26 -10.34 19.06
C GLY A 147 6.21 -9.72 18.04
N SER A 148 5.77 -9.55 16.79
CA SER A 148 6.55 -8.91 15.72
C SER A 148 6.81 -7.42 15.95
N LEU A 149 5.91 -6.74 16.69
CA LEU A 149 6.01 -5.31 16.98
C LEU A 149 6.85 -5.01 18.23
N LEU A 150 6.98 -5.96 19.17
CA LEU A 150 7.80 -5.80 20.38
C LEU A 150 9.26 -5.38 20.14
N PRO A 151 10.00 -5.91 19.15
CA PRO A 151 11.35 -5.41 18.86
C PRO A 151 11.38 -4.00 18.27
N ILE A 152 10.27 -3.51 17.71
CA ILE A 152 10.13 -2.18 17.09
C ILE A 152 9.70 -1.13 18.12
N ILE A 153 8.88 -1.52 19.11
CA ILE A 153 8.26 -0.62 20.11
C ILE A 153 9.07 -0.54 21.42
N ARG A 154 10.33 -1.01 21.49
CA ARG A 154 11.21 -0.73 22.64
C ARG A 154 11.60 0.76 22.72
N VAL A 155 10.65 1.59 23.13
CA VAL A 155 10.90 2.85 23.83
C VAL A 155 11.32 2.43 25.24
N GLY A 156 12.56 2.76 25.60
CA GLY A 156 13.06 2.49 26.94
C GLY A 156 12.15 3.13 27.98
N TYR A 157 11.67 2.30 28.90
CA TYR A 157 11.36 2.73 30.26
C TYR A 157 12.61 2.50 31.10
#